data_AF-A0AB37ZE51-F1
#
_entry.id   AF-A0AB37ZE51-F1
#
_cell.length_a   1.000
_cell.length_b   1.000
_cell.length_c   1.000
_cell.angle_alpha   90.00
_cell.angle_beta   90.00
_cell.angle_gamma   90.00
#
_symmetry.space_group_name_H-M   'P 1'
#
loop_
_entity.id
_entity.type
_entity.pdbx_description
1 polymer ?
#
loop_
_entity_poly.entity_id
_entity_poly.type
_entity_poly.pdbx_seq_one_letter_code
_entity_poly.pdbx_strand_id
1 'polypeptide(L)'
;MFAANTGMNEQQIRDLEWLTGEYEVTPSVQGFRTVKWRAGRKVQSFTITARFVREFEIFLKLRAFLTMNRAIKSLFIQIPCSLKKQWRPLQPSALRKLGDFIRQTLDENFPYLSYRQLRLYKYNFLLKEFGVAAANQIMQSSVGTISKAYSTAADDVATKEISAFYNLLSEAHKKNRQRRKQNSIPSGHCIEPGRAVLLVEIEHPVAEPSCNNFITCLFCEHFVAHATNNDIRKLLSLQYFLEQIKYQSISAEEFEKLNGATVRKINYIIGKLRDTSKEISDSIGKVEKEVFTNEILTDYWAALLDNLVRIGAVK
;
A
#
# COMPACT_ATOMS: atom_id res chain seq x y z
N MET A 1 4.96 12.51 -5.65
CA MET A 1 5.79 11.69 -6.56
C MET A 1 6.08 12.37 -7.90
N PHE A 2 5.06 12.68 -8.72
CA PHE A 2 5.26 13.31 -10.04
C PHE A 2 6.05 14.62 -9.98
N ALA A 3 5.67 15.53 -9.08
CA ALA A 3 6.34 16.82 -8.90
C ALA A 3 7.84 16.69 -8.60
N ALA A 4 8.23 15.68 -7.83
CA ALA A 4 9.62 15.44 -7.48
C ALA A 4 10.41 14.75 -8.60
N ASN A 5 9.78 13.90 -9.39
CA ASN A 5 10.42 13.26 -10.55
C ASN A 5 10.60 14.23 -11.71
N THR A 6 9.71 15.22 -11.85
CA THR A 6 9.77 16.22 -12.92
C THR A 6 10.49 17.49 -12.49
N GLY A 7 10.40 17.88 -11.22
CA GLY A 7 10.84 19.17 -10.72
C GLY A 7 9.91 20.31 -11.13
N MET A 8 8.78 20.04 -11.80
CA MET A 8 7.87 21.09 -12.28
C MET A 8 7.24 21.84 -11.11
N ASN A 9 6.99 23.14 -11.31
CA ASN A 9 6.22 23.93 -10.33
C ASN A 9 4.73 23.54 -10.36
N GLU A 10 3.98 23.94 -9.34
CA GLU A 10 2.56 23.58 -9.22
C GLU A 10 1.73 24.02 -10.43
N GLN A 11 1.95 25.24 -10.91
CA GLN A 11 1.20 25.80 -12.03
C GLN A 11 1.43 25.00 -13.31
N GLN A 12 2.69 24.69 -13.64
CA GLN A 12 3.05 23.84 -14.78
C GLN A 12 2.38 22.47 -14.70
N ILE A 13 2.30 21.86 -13.51
CA ILE A 13 1.64 20.56 -13.32
C ILE A 13 0.12 20.66 -13.54
N ARG A 14 -0.50 21.72 -13.03
CA ARG A 14 -1.95 21.97 -13.18
C ARG A 14 -2.34 22.27 -14.63
N ASP A 15 -1.45 22.90 -15.37
CA ASP A 15 -1.65 23.27 -16.78
C ASP A 15 -1.42 22.10 -17.73
N LEU A 16 -0.92 20.95 -17.25
CA LEU A 16 -0.78 19.76 -18.10
C LEU A 16 -2.15 19.25 -18.57
N GLU A 17 -2.35 19.22 -19.88
CA GLU A 17 -3.57 18.72 -20.52
C GLU A 17 -3.41 17.25 -20.99
N TRP A 18 -4.50 16.51 -21.14
CA TRP A 18 -4.49 15.11 -21.59
C TRP A 18 -5.76 14.79 -22.39
N LEU A 19 -5.68 14.93 -23.72
CA LEU A 19 -6.84 14.86 -24.62
C LEU A 19 -6.89 13.58 -25.45
N THR A 20 -5.77 13.17 -26.05
CA THR A 20 -5.74 12.09 -27.06
C THR A 20 -5.40 10.72 -26.47
N GLY A 21 -4.78 10.65 -25.29
CA GLY A 21 -4.31 9.38 -24.69
C GLY A 21 -3.04 8.81 -25.32
N GLU A 22 -2.65 9.30 -26.50
CA GLU A 22 -1.43 8.92 -27.21
C GLU A 22 -0.24 9.77 -26.76
N TYR A 23 0.90 9.13 -26.49
CA TYR A 23 2.13 9.78 -26.08
C TYR A 23 3.34 8.95 -26.51
N GLU A 24 4.48 9.63 -26.64
CA GLU A 24 5.77 9.05 -26.95
C GLU A 24 6.70 9.15 -25.75
N VAL A 25 7.54 8.13 -25.58
CA VAL A 25 8.60 8.12 -24.56
C VAL A 25 9.94 8.06 -25.28
N THR A 26 10.67 9.18 -25.29
CA THR A 26 11.97 9.27 -25.95
C THR A 26 13.11 9.27 -24.93
N PRO A 27 14.29 8.72 -25.27
CA PRO A 27 15.50 8.94 -24.50
C PRO A 27 15.80 10.45 -24.35
N SER A 28 16.35 10.85 -23.19
CA SER A 28 16.77 12.23 -22.92
C SER A 28 18.25 12.23 -22.54
N VAL A 29 18.57 12.18 -21.24
CA VAL A 29 19.90 11.88 -20.70
C VAL A 29 19.89 10.44 -20.18
N GLN A 30 21.06 9.81 -20.03
CA GLN A 30 21.17 8.46 -19.46
C GLN A 30 20.42 8.37 -18.12
N GLY A 31 19.56 7.35 -17.97
CA GLY A 31 18.71 7.19 -16.79
C GLY A 31 17.39 7.99 -16.81
N PHE A 32 17.18 8.87 -17.81
CA PHE A 32 15.98 9.69 -17.95
C PHE A 32 15.24 9.43 -19.27
N ARG A 33 13.95 9.74 -19.27
CA ARG A 33 13.05 9.66 -20.40
C ARG A 33 12.21 10.92 -20.48
N THR A 34 12.01 11.43 -21.68
CA THR A 34 11.07 12.51 -21.93
C THR A 34 9.76 11.91 -22.41
N VAL A 35 8.69 12.17 -21.67
CA VAL A 35 7.33 11.86 -22.09
C VAL A 35 6.81 13.06 -22.86
N LYS A 36 6.33 12.85 -24.08
CA LYS A 36 5.86 13.91 -24.97
C LYS A 36 4.55 13.50 -25.62
N TRP A 37 3.61 14.42 -25.68
CA TRP A 37 2.35 14.22 -26.39
C TRP A 37 1.83 15.53 -26.95
N ARG A 38 0.77 15.44 -27.75
CA ARG A 38 0.00 16.60 -28.18
C ARG A 38 -1.34 16.61 -27.46
N ALA A 39 -1.69 17.76 -26.91
CA ALA A 39 -3.04 18.04 -26.46
C ALA A 39 -3.57 19.24 -27.25
N GLY A 40 -4.56 18.99 -28.10
CA GLY A 40 -5.06 19.98 -29.05
C GLY A 40 -3.96 20.40 -30.03
N ARG A 41 -3.58 21.68 -30.02
CA ARG A 41 -2.51 22.25 -30.87
C ARG A 41 -1.19 22.51 -30.12
N LYS A 42 -1.09 22.13 -28.85
CA LYS A 42 0.09 22.35 -28.02
C LYS A 42 0.85 21.04 -27.76
N VAL A 43 2.16 21.10 -27.95
CA VAL A 43 3.08 20.03 -27.54
C VAL A 43 3.29 20.15 -26.04
N GLN A 44 3.11 19.04 -25.34
CA GLN A 44 3.38 18.95 -23.90
C GLN A 44 4.45 17.90 -23.65
N SER A 45 5.36 18.21 -22.75
CA SER A 45 6.44 17.30 -22.41
C SER A 45 6.97 17.53 -21.00
N PHE A 46 7.46 16.46 -20.40
CA PHE A 46 8.23 16.51 -19.16
C PHE A 46 9.28 15.39 -19.15
N THR A 47 10.34 15.58 -18.37
CA THR A 47 11.41 14.59 -18.21
C THR A 47 11.34 13.94 -16.83
N ILE A 48 11.30 12.60 -16.82
CA ILE A 48 11.24 11.74 -15.64
C ILE A 48 12.33 10.69 -15.67
N THR A 49 12.59 10.04 -14.55
CA THR A 49 13.52 8.89 -14.51
C THR A 49 12.96 7.72 -15.31
N ALA A 50 13.84 6.91 -15.91
CA ALA A 50 13.44 5.74 -16.67
C ALA A 50 12.62 4.74 -15.82
N ARG A 51 12.93 4.64 -14.52
CA ARG A 51 12.17 3.80 -13.58
C ARG A 51 10.74 4.31 -13.40
N PHE A 52 10.54 5.63 -13.28
CA PHE A 52 9.25 6.25 -13.01
C PHE A 52 8.23 6.20 -14.16
N VAL A 53 8.67 5.82 -15.37
CA VAL A 53 7.77 5.68 -16.54
C VAL A 53 6.65 4.69 -16.24
N ARG A 54 6.96 3.56 -15.58
CA ARG A 54 5.98 2.53 -15.24
C ARG A 54 4.94 3.04 -14.24
N GLU A 55 5.34 3.82 -13.25
CA GLU A 55 4.43 4.43 -12.27
C GLU A 55 3.52 5.47 -12.94
N PHE A 56 4.05 6.22 -13.90
CA PHE A 56 3.25 7.17 -14.69
C PHE A 56 2.20 6.44 -15.54
N GLU A 57 2.55 5.32 -16.18
CA GLU A 57 1.60 4.47 -16.91
C GLU A 57 0.48 3.92 -16.03
N ILE A 58 0.82 3.47 -14.80
CA ILE A 58 -0.17 3.01 -13.83
C ILE A 58 -1.12 4.16 -13.46
N PHE A 59 -0.60 5.37 -13.27
CA PHE A 59 -1.44 6.55 -13.05
C PHE A 59 -2.39 6.82 -14.22
N LEU A 60 -1.94 6.72 -15.47
CA LEU A 60 -2.80 6.90 -16.64
C LEU A 60 -3.93 5.87 -16.68
N LYS A 61 -3.64 4.59 -16.37
CA LYS A 61 -4.66 3.53 -16.26
C LYS A 61 -5.69 3.82 -15.17
N LEU A 62 -5.23 4.23 -13.98
CA LEU A 62 -6.11 4.61 -12.88
C LEU A 62 -6.98 5.82 -13.24
N ARG A 63 -6.41 6.83 -13.90
CA ARG A 63 -7.14 8.00 -14.38
C ARG A 63 -8.22 7.60 -15.37
N ALA A 64 -7.90 6.77 -16.37
CA ALA A 64 -8.88 6.30 -17.36
C ALA A 64 -10.05 5.57 -16.69
N PHE A 65 -9.74 4.69 -15.73
CA PHE A 65 -10.73 3.98 -14.93
C PHE A 65 -11.64 4.92 -14.14
N LEU A 66 -11.05 5.84 -13.38
CA LEU A 66 -11.79 6.80 -12.54
C LEU A 66 -12.70 7.71 -13.37
N THR A 67 -12.23 8.13 -14.54
CA THR A 67 -12.96 9.04 -15.42
C THR A 67 -13.99 8.33 -16.30
N MET A 68 -14.07 7.00 -16.26
CA MET A 68 -14.90 6.18 -17.16
C MET A 68 -14.69 6.57 -18.63
N ASN A 69 -13.43 6.87 -19.00
CA ASN A 69 -13.05 7.39 -20.33
C ASN A 69 -13.75 8.71 -20.76
N ARG A 70 -14.33 9.47 -19.82
CA ARG A 70 -14.86 10.81 -20.14
C ARG A 70 -13.73 11.76 -20.50
N ALA A 71 -13.98 12.62 -21.49
CA ALA A 71 -13.02 13.62 -21.94
C ALA A 71 -12.82 14.69 -20.86
N ILE A 72 -11.73 14.59 -20.10
CA ILE A 72 -11.30 15.63 -19.15
C ILE A 72 -10.00 16.21 -19.64
N LYS A 73 -9.99 17.54 -19.81
CA LYS A 73 -8.87 18.27 -20.39
C LYS A 73 -7.59 18.17 -19.55
N SER A 74 -7.67 18.26 -18.23
CA SER A 74 -6.48 18.26 -17.36
C SER A 74 -5.95 16.85 -17.13
N LEU A 75 -4.62 16.69 -17.13
CA LEU A 75 -3.93 15.45 -16.80
C LEU A 75 -4.17 15.08 -15.33
N PHE A 76 -3.94 16.02 -14.42
CA PHE A 76 -4.20 15.87 -12.99
C PHE A 76 -5.56 16.43 -12.61
N ILE A 77 -6.34 15.61 -11.90
CA ILE A 77 -7.74 15.90 -11.58
C ILE A 77 -7.98 15.71 -10.08
N GLN A 78 -8.93 16.47 -9.55
CA GLN A 78 -9.48 16.24 -8.21
C GLN A 78 -10.55 15.15 -8.30
N ILE A 79 -10.45 14.14 -7.44
CA ILE A 79 -11.47 13.09 -7.32
C ILE A 79 -12.65 13.66 -6.52
N PRO A 80 -13.87 13.68 -7.06
CA PRO A 80 -15.04 14.16 -6.32
C PRO A 80 -15.44 13.16 -5.23
N CYS A 81 -15.56 13.61 -3.98
CA CYS A 81 -16.07 12.77 -2.87
C CYS A 81 -17.59 12.50 -2.94
N SER A 82 -18.28 12.97 -3.99
CA SER A 82 -19.72 12.76 -4.18
C SER A 82 -20.03 12.62 -5.66
N LEU A 83 -20.92 11.68 -5.99
CA LEU A 83 -21.40 11.41 -7.36
C LEU A 83 -22.04 12.64 -8.02
N LYS A 84 -22.53 13.62 -7.23
CA LYS A 84 -23.12 14.87 -7.73
C LYS A 84 -22.08 15.93 -8.11
N LYS A 85 -20.80 15.77 -7.72
CA LYS A 85 -19.74 16.74 -8.01
C LYS A 85 -19.05 16.40 -9.33
N GLN A 86 -18.83 17.44 -10.15
CA GLN A 86 -18.11 17.32 -11.42
C GLN A 86 -16.60 17.12 -11.18
N TRP A 87 -15.94 16.41 -12.10
CA TRP A 87 -14.49 16.34 -12.15
C TRP A 87 -13.89 17.73 -12.39
N ARG A 88 -12.88 18.09 -11.61
CA ARG A 88 -12.21 19.39 -11.71
C ARG A 88 -10.71 19.20 -11.90
N PRO A 89 -10.02 20.16 -12.53
CA PRO A 89 -8.56 20.21 -12.50
C PRO A 89 -8.02 20.17 -11.07
N LEU A 90 -6.78 19.73 -10.93
CA LEU A 90 -6.07 19.76 -9.65
C LEU A 90 -6.15 21.17 -9.02
N GLN A 91 -6.60 21.22 -7.77
CA GLN A 91 -6.77 22.47 -7.04
C GLN A 91 -5.41 23.07 -6.66
N PRO A 92 -5.31 24.41 -6.54
CA PRO A 92 -4.13 25.06 -5.97
C PRO A 92 -3.80 24.54 -4.57
N SER A 93 -2.52 24.58 -4.21
CA SER A 93 -1.98 24.14 -2.93
C SER A 93 -2.28 22.66 -2.63
N ALA A 94 -2.30 21.80 -3.67
CA ALA A 94 -2.69 20.40 -3.51
C ALA A 94 -1.79 19.63 -2.54
N LEU A 95 -0.47 19.82 -2.62
CA LEU A 95 0.48 19.19 -1.69
C LEU A 95 0.31 19.69 -0.25
N ARG A 96 0.03 20.98 -0.07
CA ARG A 96 -0.24 21.55 1.26
C ARG A 96 -1.48 20.94 1.89
N LYS A 97 -2.59 20.91 1.13
CA LYS A 97 -3.85 20.28 1.57
C LYS A 97 -3.67 18.81 1.92
N LEU A 98 -2.86 18.08 1.14
CA LEU A 98 -2.52 16.69 1.45
C LEU A 98 -1.72 16.58 2.76
N GLY A 99 -0.70 17.41 2.95
CA GLY A 99 0.08 17.43 4.19
C GLY A 99 -0.76 17.78 5.41
N ASP A 100 -1.61 18.81 5.30
CA ASP A 100 -2.52 19.23 6.37
C ASP A 100 -3.52 18.11 6.73
N PHE A 101 -4.05 17.40 5.73
CA PHE A 101 -4.92 16.24 5.95
C PHE A 101 -4.20 15.12 6.71
N ILE A 102 -2.97 14.76 6.32
CA ILE A 102 -2.20 13.72 7.00
C ILE A 102 -1.88 14.14 8.45
N ARG A 103 -1.53 15.41 8.66
CA ARG A 103 -1.30 15.96 10.02
C ARG A 103 -2.51 15.84 10.93
N GLN A 104 -3.69 16.13 10.39
CA GLN A 104 -4.93 16.12 11.16
C GLN A 104 -5.50 14.71 11.40
N THR A 105 -5.11 13.71 10.60
CA THR A 105 -5.76 12.39 10.61
C THR A 105 -4.86 11.23 11.01
N LEU A 106 -3.54 11.33 10.79
CA LEU A 106 -2.62 10.21 10.94
C LEU A 106 -1.43 10.53 11.84
N ASP A 107 -0.77 11.67 11.62
CA ASP A 107 0.47 12.02 12.34
C ASP A 107 0.65 13.54 12.39
N GLU A 108 0.41 14.15 13.55
CA GLU A 108 0.52 15.58 13.79
C GLU A 108 1.90 16.15 13.43
N ASN A 109 2.96 15.33 13.50
CA ASN A 109 4.34 15.71 13.23
C ASN A 109 4.74 15.53 11.76
N PHE A 110 3.81 15.15 10.88
CA PHE A 110 4.13 14.86 9.48
C PHE A 110 4.81 16.07 8.79
N PRO A 111 5.96 15.89 8.11
CA PRO A 111 6.72 17.02 7.58
C PRO A 111 6.00 17.74 6.43
N TYR A 112 6.19 19.05 6.34
CA TYR A 112 5.61 19.86 5.26
C TYR A 112 6.48 19.75 4.01
N LEU A 113 5.85 19.43 2.88
CA LEU A 113 6.54 19.25 1.60
C LEU A 113 5.96 20.14 0.50
N SER A 114 6.70 21.16 0.13
CA SER A 114 6.34 22.10 -0.95
C SER A 114 6.88 21.66 -2.32
N TYR A 115 6.24 22.14 -3.39
CA TYR A 115 6.75 21.98 -4.75
C TYR A 115 8.16 22.58 -4.92
N ARG A 116 8.48 23.65 -4.18
CA ARG A 116 9.81 24.27 -4.18
C ARG A 116 10.85 23.33 -3.58
N GLN A 117 10.59 22.77 -2.40
CA GLN A 117 11.46 21.77 -1.76
C GLN A 117 11.68 20.57 -2.67
N LEU A 118 10.62 20.06 -3.31
CA LEU A 118 10.72 18.93 -4.26
C LEU A 118 11.56 19.26 -5.50
N ARG A 119 11.40 20.47 -6.05
CA ARG A 119 12.21 20.95 -7.18
C ARG A 119 13.69 21.06 -6.78
N LEU A 120 13.97 21.60 -5.59
CA LEU A 120 15.33 21.71 -5.05
C LEU A 120 15.95 20.33 -4.84
N TYR A 121 15.23 19.40 -4.24
CA TYR A 121 15.69 18.02 -4.07
C TYR A 121 16.06 17.36 -5.40
N LYS A 122 15.21 17.45 -6.41
CA LYS A 122 15.51 16.90 -7.74
C LYS A 122 16.78 17.54 -8.31
N TYR A 123 16.89 18.86 -8.22
CA TYR A 123 18.04 19.57 -8.75
C TYR A 123 19.34 19.17 -8.03
N ASN A 124 19.34 19.08 -6.70
CA ASN A 124 20.48 18.63 -5.91
C ASN A 124 20.89 17.18 -6.22
N PHE A 125 19.91 16.28 -6.37
CA PHE A 125 20.15 14.92 -6.84
C PHE A 125 20.84 14.92 -8.22
N LEU A 126 20.32 15.71 -9.17
CA LEU A 126 20.88 15.80 -10.51
C LEU A 126 22.31 16.37 -10.52
N LEU A 127 22.56 17.40 -9.72
CA LEU A 127 23.89 17.98 -9.58
C LEU A 127 24.90 16.97 -9.04
N LYS A 128 24.53 16.27 -7.96
CA LYS A 128 25.42 15.32 -7.28
C LYS A 128 25.75 14.12 -8.17
N GLU A 129 24.75 13.57 -8.86
CA GLU A 129 24.90 12.32 -9.60
C GLU A 129 25.32 12.51 -11.06
N PHE A 130 24.95 13.63 -11.70
CA PHE A 130 25.12 13.85 -13.14
C PHE A 130 25.81 15.18 -13.50
N GLY A 131 26.11 16.03 -12.52
CA GLY A 131 26.78 17.31 -12.72
C GLY A 131 25.90 18.43 -13.27
N VAL A 132 26.48 19.63 -13.35
CA VAL A 132 25.77 20.89 -13.64
C VAL A 132 25.12 20.91 -15.02
N ALA A 133 25.82 20.42 -16.05
CA ALA A 133 25.31 20.44 -17.43
C ALA A 133 24.04 19.59 -17.59
N ALA A 134 24.06 18.35 -17.09
CA ALA A 134 22.91 17.46 -17.13
C ALA A 134 21.75 17.97 -16.26
N ALA A 135 22.04 18.51 -15.07
CA ALA A 135 21.03 19.07 -14.19
C ALA A 135 20.25 20.21 -14.84
N ASN A 136 20.95 21.14 -15.50
CA ASN A 136 20.33 22.26 -16.20
C ASN A 136 19.49 21.80 -17.41
N GLN A 137 20.02 20.87 -18.20
CA GLN A 137 19.31 20.30 -19.35
C GLN A 137 18.00 19.62 -18.92
N ILE A 138 18.03 18.83 -17.84
CA ILE A 138 16.86 18.07 -17.36
C ILE A 138 15.82 19.00 -16.70
N MET A 139 16.25 20.05 -16.01
CA MET A 139 15.36 20.91 -15.22
C MET A 139 14.72 22.04 -16.02
N GLN A 140 15.20 22.27 -17.26
CA GLN A 140 14.67 23.26 -18.20
C GLN A 140 14.49 24.67 -17.58
N SER A 141 15.33 25.02 -16.60
CA SER A 141 15.34 26.33 -15.94
C SER A 141 16.52 27.16 -16.42
N SER A 142 16.34 28.47 -16.51
CA SER A 142 17.45 29.39 -16.78
C SER A 142 18.43 29.41 -15.60
N VAL A 143 19.72 29.42 -15.94
CA VAL A 143 20.87 29.31 -15.02
C VAL A 143 20.85 30.36 -13.88
N GLY A 144 20.21 31.52 -14.12
CA GLY A 144 20.30 32.70 -13.25
C GLY A 144 19.50 32.67 -11.94
N THR A 145 18.41 31.91 -11.83
CA THR A 145 17.54 31.95 -10.63
C THR A 145 18.02 31.01 -9.51
N ILE A 146 18.86 30.04 -9.83
CA ILE A 146 19.19 28.93 -8.92
C ILE A 146 20.57 29.14 -8.28
N SER A 147 21.54 29.74 -8.99
CA SER A 147 22.88 30.04 -8.44
C SER A 147 22.86 30.97 -7.22
N LYS A 148 21.81 31.80 -7.06
CA LYS A 148 21.60 32.68 -5.89
C LYS A 148 20.97 31.98 -4.68
N ALA A 149 20.37 30.80 -4.85
CA ALA A 149 19.75 30.04 -3.76
C ALA A 149 20.75 29.15 -3.00
N TYR A 150 22.02 29.12 -3.44
CA TYR A 150 23.07 28.23 -2.94
C TYR A 150 23.84 28.71 -1.70
N SER A 151 23.29 29.67 -0.97
CA SER A 151 23.93 30.20 0.25
C SER A 151 22.97 30.09 1.43
N THR A 152 22.88 28.93 2.09
CA THR A 152 22.74 28.80 3.56
C THR A 152 22.48 27.35 4.01
N ALA A 153 22.87 27.05 5.25
CA ALA A 153 22.77 25.78 5.97
C ALA A 153 21.35 25.15 6.09
N ALA A 154 20.31 25.79 5.55
CA ALA A 154 18.93 25.26 5.54
C ALA A 154 18.75 24.06 4.58
N ASP A 155 19.63 23.90 3.60
CA ASP A 155 19.53 22.85 2.57
C ASP A 155 19.82 21.44 3.09
N ASP A 156 20.66 21.30 4.13
CA ASP A 156 20.95 20.00 4.72
C ASP A 156 19.72 19.45 5.48
N VAL A 157 18.90 20.35 6.06
CA VAL A 157 17.64 20.01 6.71
C VAL A 157 16.58 19.61 5.69
N ALA A 158 16.37 20.41 4.64
CA ALA A 158 15.39 20.08 3.60
C ALA A 158 15.72 18.77 2.87
N THR A 159 17.01 18.50 2.62
CA THR A 159 17.44 17.24 1.98
C THR A 159 17.22 16.05 2.90
N LYS A 160 17.45 16.20 4.22
CA LYS A 160 17.14 15.17 5.23
C LYS A 160 15.64 14.91 5.32
N GLU A 161 14.82 15.95 5.38
CA GLU A 161 13.34 15.83 5.45
C GLU A 161 12.76 15.12 4.22
N ILE A 162 13.27 15.44 3.03
CA ILE A 162 12.80 14.84 1.78
C ILE A 162 13.29 13.39 1.68
N SER A 163 14.53 13.12 2.07
CA SER A 163 15.05 11.75 2.14
C SER A 163 14.25 10.90 3.13
N ALA A 164 13.90 11.46 4.29
CA ALA A 164 13.03 10.81 5.27
C ALA A 164 11.64 10.51 4.69
N PHE A 165 11.00 11.49 4.03
CA PHE A 165 9.72 11.28 3.34
C PHE A 165 9.81 10.18 2.27
N TYR A 166 10.88 10.17 1.47
CA TYR A 166 11.07 9.16 0.43
C TYR A 166 11.37 7.78 0.98
N ASN A 167 12.12 7.68 2.08
CA ASN A 167 12.37 6.41 2.76
C ASN A 167 11.07 5.83 3.30
N LEU A 168 10.26 6.63 4.00
CA LEU A 168 8.94 6.21 4.50
C LEU A 168 8.01 5.80 3.36
N LEU A 169 7.95 6.57 2.28
CA LEU A 169 7.12 6.25 1.11
C LEU A 169 7.60 4.97 0.39
N SER A 170 8.91 4.81 0.24
CA SER A 170 9.55 3.62 -0.34
C SER A 170 9.31 2.38 0.52
N GLU A 171 9.40 2.50 1.85
CA GLU A 171 9.06 1.42 2.78
C GLU A 171 7.58 1.06 2.70
N ALA A 172 6.69 2.05 2.67
CA ALA A 172 5.26 1.81 2.48
C ALA A 172 4.97 1.12 1.13
N HIS A 173 5.70 1.50 0.07
CA HIS A 173 5.66 0.84 -1.24
C HIS A 173 6.23 -0.58 -1.21
N LYS A 174 7.34 -0.83 -0.51
CA LYS A 174 7.94 -2.16 -0.34
C LYS A 174 7.02 -3.09 0.44
N LYS A 175 6.44 -2.61 1.55
CA LYS A 175 5.40 -3.30 2.32
C LYS A 175 4.20 -3.62 1.43
N ASN A 176 3.73 -2.67 0.60
CA ASN A 176 2.68 -2.93 -0.39
C ASN A 176 3.08 -3.88 -1.52
N ARG A 177 4.35 -3.92 -1.94
CA ARG A 177 4.84 -4.87 -2.95
C ARG A 177 4.98 -6.28 -2.39
N GLN A 178 5.38 -6.42 -1.12
CA GLN A 178 5.34 -7.68 -0.39
C GLN A 178 3.89 -8.16 -0.23
N ARG A 179 2.93 -7.28 0.07
CA ARG A 179 1.48 -7.60 0.02
C ARG A 179 1.05 -8.19 -1.33
N ARG A 180 1.67 -7.79 -2.45
CA ARG A 180 1.36 -8.31 -3.80
C ARG A 180 2.00 -9.67 -4.15
N LYS A 181 2.96 -10.15 -3.36
CA LYS A 181 3.57 -11.48 -3.52
C LYS A 181 3.02 -12.51 -2.52
N GLN A 182 2.01 -12.13 -1.75
CA GLN A 182 1.40 -13.01 -0.77
C GLN A 182 0.34 -13.88 -1.42
N ASN A 183 0.31 -15.15 -1.04
CA ASN A 183 -0.74 -16.08 -1.44
C ASN A 183 -1.78 -16.19 -0.33
N SER A 184 -3.05 -16.14 -0.70
CA SER A 184 -4.16 -16.41 0.22
C SER A 184 -4.10 -17.87 0.64
N ILE A 185 -4.10 -18.11 1.95
CA ILE A 185 -4.18 -19.44 2.56
C ILE A 185 -5.42 -19.51 3.48
N PRO A 186 -5.88 -20.71 3.87
CA PRO A 186 -7.10 -20.85 4.68
C PRO A 186 -7.11 -20.14 6.03
N SER A 187 -5.95 -19.95 6.66
CA SER A 187 -5.82 -19.22 7.95
C SER A 187 -5.45 -17.73 7.80
N GLY A 188 -5.20 -17.24 6.58
CA GLY A 188 -4.78 -15.85 6.33
C GLY A 188 -4.05 -15.69 5.00
N HIS A 189 -2.82 -15.17 5.04
CA HIS A 189 -1.92 -15.05 3.89
C HIS A 189 -0.52 -15.57 4.21
N CYS A 190 0.22 -15.95 3.17
CA CYS A 190 1.60 -16.43 3.27
C CYS A 190 2.50 -15.70 2.28
N ILE A 191 3.68 -15.26 2.74
CA ILE A 191 4.68 -14.57 1.90
C ILE A 191 5.52 -15.57 1.08
N GLU A 192 5.79 -16.77 1.61
CA GLU A 192 6.68 -17.76 0.99
C GLU A 192 6.14 -19.20 1.18
N PRO A 193 5.15 -19.63 0.38
CA PRO A 193 4.56 -20.96 0.51
C PRO A 193 5.57 -22.07 0.26
N GLY A 194 5.44 -23.16 1.02
CA GLY A 194 6.35 -24.32 0.94
C GLY A 194 7.60 -24.19 1.83
N ARG A 195 7.79 -23.04 2.50
CA ARG A 195 8.88 -22.83 3.45
C ARG A 195 8.30 -22.48 4.81
N ALA A 196 8.23 -23.46 5.72
CA ALA A 196 7.83 -23.19 7.10
C ALA A 196 9.05 -22.80 7.93
N VAL A 197 8.94 -21.68 8.63
CA VAL A 197 9.97 -21.17 9.57
C VAL A 197 9.27 -20.83 10.88
N LEU A 198 9.70 -21.45 11.97
CA LEU A 198 9.18 -21.19 13.30
C LEU A 198 9.48 -19.75 13.72
N LEU A 199 8.47 -19.06 14.24
CA LEU A 199 8.62 -17.73 14.80
C LEU A 199 9.42 -17.80 16.12
N VAL A 200 10.63 -17.25 16.12
CA VAL A 200 11.65 -17.40 17.18
C VAL A 200 11.20 -16.90 18.57
N GLU A 201 10.19 -16.02 18.63
CA GLU A 201 9.73 -15.37 19.86
C GLU A 201 8.73 -16.18 20.72
N ILE A 202 8.62 -17.51 20.53
CA ILE A 202 7.62 -18.32 21.25
C ILE A 202 8.33 -19.25 22.26
N GLU A 203 8.29 -18.89 23.54
CA GLU A 203 8.92 -19.63 24.66
C GLU A 203 8.17 -20.91 25.08
N HIS A 204 7.13 -21.36 24.37
CA HIS A 204 6.26 -22.46 24.80
C HIS A 204 6.28 -23.61 23.78
N PRO A 205 6.04 -24.87 24.21
CA PRO A 205 5.93 -26.00 23.29
C PRO A 205 4.66 -25.83 22.45
N VAL A 206 4.80 -25.13 21.33
CA VAL A 206 3.76 -24.95 20.32
C VAL A 206 4.06 -25.90 19.18
N ALA A 207 3.01 -26.43 18.54
CA ALA A 207 3.16 -27.27 17.37
C ALA A 207 3.98 -26.54 16.29
N GLU A 208 5.01 -27.21 15.76
CA GLU A 208 5.86 -26.65 14.72
C GLU A 208 5.01 -26.28 13.49
N PRO A 209 5.22 -25.09 12.90
CA PRO A 209 4.47 -24.69 11.72
C PRO A 209 4.75 -25.63 10.57
N SER A 210 3.70 -26.06 9.88
CA SER A 210 3.79 -26.86 8.66
C SER A 210 2.94 -26.25 7.56
N CYS A 211 3.50 -26.12 6.35
CA CYS A 211 2.76 -25.63 5.18
C CYS A 211 1.62 -26.57 4.76
N ASN A 212 1.59 -27.81 5.27
CA ASN A 212 0.51 -28.78 5.04
C ASN A 212 -0.58 -28.73 6.13
N ASN A 213 -0.37 -27.96 7.20
CA ASN A 213 -1.32 -27.83 8.31
C ASN A 213 -1.61 -26.35 8.61
N PHE A 214 -2.72 -25.85 8.06
CA PHE A 214 -3.11 -24.45 8.20
C PHE A 214 -3.48 -24.02 9.63
N ILE A 215 -3.71 -24.96 10.55
CA ILE A 215 -3.90 -24.69 11.99
C ILE A 215 -2.62 -24.09 12.58
N THR A 216 -1.46 -24.56 12.13
CA THR A 216 -0.14 -24.18 12.69
C THR A 216 0.51 -22.98 12.01
N CYS A 217 -0.04 -22.51 10.88
CA CYS A 217 0.56 -21.41 10.11
C CYS A 217 0.75 -20.12 10.93
N LEU A 218 -0.08 -19.87 11.94
CA LEU A 218 -0.01 -18.66 12.77
C LEU A 218 1.30 -18.53 13.57
N PHE A 219 2.09 -19.60 13.65
CA PHE A 219 3.39 -19.67 14.31
C PHE A 219 4.56 -19.60 13.33
N CYS A 220 4.29 -19.28 12.06
CA CYS A 220 5.31 -19.11 11.03
C CYS A 220 5.67 -17.64 10.82
N GLU A 221 6.96 -17.35 10.62
CA GLU A 221 7.44 -16.00 10.27
C GLU A 221 6.85 -15.44 8.96
N HIS A 222 6.43 -16.33 8.06
CA HIS A 222 5.86 -15.93 6.76
C HIS A 222 4.34 -15.73 6.78
N PHE A 223 3.69 -15.96 7.92
CA PHE A 223 2.26 -15.77 8.09
C PHE A 223 1.90 -14.29 8.19
N VAL A 224 0.83 -13.90 7.52
CA VAL A 224 0.31 -12.54 7.52
C VAL A 224 -1.21 -12.56 7.67
N ALA A 225 -1.73 -11.73 8.56
CA ALA A 225 -3.14 -11.42 8.67
C ALA A 225 -3.36 -9.93 8.38
N HIS A 226 -4.30 -9.62 7.49
CA HIS A 226 -4.71 -8.24 7.20
C HIS A 226 -6.00 -7.88 7.94
N ALA A 227 -6.17 -6.61 8.29
CA ALA A 227 -7.40 -6.07 8.87
C ALA A 227 -8.53 -5.97 7.83
N THR A 228 -8.98 -7.12 7.31
CA THR A 228 -10.03 -7.22 6.29
C THR A 228 -11.04 -8.28 6.71
N ASN A 229 -12.31 -8.11 6.28
CA ASN A 229 -13.38 -9.05 6.64
C ASN A 229 -13.07 -10.49 6.22
N ASN A 230 -12.32 -10.66 5.13
CA ASN A 230 -11.93 -11.99 4.64
C ASN A 230 -10.94 -12.67 5.60
N ASP A 231 -9.88 -11.98 6.01
CA ASP A 231 -8.88 -12.56 6.92
C ASP A 231 -9.42 -12.71 8.34
N ILE A 232 -10.27 -11.78 8.80
CA ILE A 232 -11.04 -11.94 10.04
C ILE A 232 -11.91 -13.20 9.97
N ARG A 233 -12.67 -13.40 8.87
CA ARG A 233 -13.50 -14.60 8.72
C ARG A 233 -12.66 -15.87 8.70
N LYS A 234 -11.50 -15.89 8.03
CA LYS A 234 -10.60 -17.05 8.04
C LYS A 234 -10.15 -17.44 9.44
N LEU A 235 -9.74 -16.46 10.24
CA LEU A 235 -9.29 -16.69 11.63
C LEU A 235 -10.44 -17.17 12.52
N LEU A 236 -11.61 -16.53 12.44
CA LEU A 236 -12.79 -16.93 13.20
C LEU A 236 -13.35 -18.28 12.73
N SER A 237 -13.26 -18.60 11.43
CA SER A 237 -13.66 -19.92 10.90
C SER A 237 -12.74 -21.03 11.42
N LEU A 238 -11.43 -20.78 11.48
CA LEU A 238 -10.48 -21.68 12.12
C LEU A 238 -10.82 -21.85 13.61
N GLN A 239 -11.13 -20.76 14.32
CA GLN A 239 -11.52 -20.84 15.73
C GLN A 239 -12.80 -21.67 15.93
N TYR A 240 -13.85 -21.41 15.14
CA TYR A 240 -15.07 -22.21 15.17
C TYR A 240 -14.77 -23.68 14.89
N PHE A 241 -13.98 -23.98 13.85
CA PHE A 241 -13.56 -25.35 13.55
C PHE A 241 -12.84 -26.01 14.75
N LEU A 242 -11.92 -25.30 15.40
CA LEU A 242 -11.23 -25.78 16.60
C LEU A 242 -12.19 -26.03 17.76
N GLU A 243 -13.22 -25.20 17.92
CA GLU A 243 -14.27 -25.42 18.93
C GLU A 243 -15.10 -26.67 18.62
N GLN A 244 -15.46 -26.91 17.36
CA GLN A 244 -16.22 -28.11 16.99
C GLN A 244 -15.44 -29.40 17.27
N ILE A 245 -14.16 -29.45 16.90
CA ILE A 245 -13.33 -30.64 17.18
C ILE A 245 -12.97 -30.76 18.68
N LYS A 246 -13.01 -29.68 19.46
CA LYS A 246 -12.82 -29.72 20.92
C LYS A 246 -13.89 -30.57 21.59
N TYR A 247 -15.16 -30.42 21.21
CA TYR A 247 -16.26 -31.20 21.76
C TYR A 247 -16.16 -32.70 21.43
N GLN A 248 -15.36 -33.07 20.44
CA GLN A 248 -15.13 -34.45 20.01
C GLN A 248 -13.80 -35.03 20.53
N SER A 249 -12.96 -34.21 21.17
CA SER A 249 -11.69 -34.68 21.74
C SER A 249 -11.93 -35.61 22.93
N ILE A 250 -11.08 -36.64 23.07
CA ILE A 250 -11.16 -37.65 24.14
C ILE A 250 -11.04 -36.98 25.52
N SER A 251 -10.24 -35.92 25.62
CA SER A 251 -10.16 -35.08 26.80
C SER A 251 -9.86 -33.61 26.45
N ALA A 252 -10.32 -32.70 27.29
CA ALA A 252 -10.02 -31.28 27.18
C ALA A 252 -8.50 -31.00 27.28
N GLU A 253 -7.76 -31.83 28.01
CA GLU A 253 -6.31 -31.70 28.20
C GLU A 253 -5.54 -32.03 26.91
N GLU A 254 -5.94 -33.08 26.18
CA GLU A 254 -5.34 -33.41 24.88
C GLU A 254 -5.62 -32.35 23.82
N PHE A 255 -6.84 -31.81 23.77
CA PHE A 255 -7.14 -30.69 22.88
C PHE A 255 -6.29 -29.47 23.21
N GLU A 256 -6.19 -29.14 24.50
CA GLU A 256 -5.44 -27.98 24.97
C GLU A 256 -3.95 -28.10 24.61
N LYS A 257 -3.38 -29.29 24.74
CA LYS A 257 -2.00 -29.61 24.36
C LYS A 257 -1.73 -29.41 22.87
N LEU A 258 -2.69 -29.78 22.00
CA LEU A 258 -2.50 -29.72 20.54
C LEU A 258 -2.89 -28.37 19.92
N ASN A 259 -4.01 -27.80 20.37
CA ASN A 259 -4.68 -26.68 19.70
C ASN A 259 -4.83 -25.43 20.59
N GLY A 260 -4.61 -25.53 21.90
CA GLY A 260 -4.82 -24.42 22.83
C GLY A 260 -3.95 -23.20 22.51
N ALA A 261 -2.71 -23.43 22.08
CA ALA A 261 -1.82 -22.38 21.61
C ALA A 261 -2.40 -21.65 20.38
N THR A 262 -3.00 -22.38 19.45
CA THR A 262 -3.60 -21.81 18.23
C THR A 262 -4.80 -20.94 18.58
N VAL A 263 -5.68 -21.42 19.46
CA VAL A 263 -6.84 -20.64 19.95
C VAL A 263 -6.38 -19.34 20.59
N ARG A 264 -5.39 -19.40 21.49
CA ARG A 264 -4.80 -18.19 22.10
C ARG A 264 -4.22 -17.24 21.07
N LYS A 265 -3.52 -17.75 20.05
CA LYS A 265 -2.91 -16.93 19.01
C LYS A 265 -3.97 -16.25 18.14
N ILE A 266 -5.06 -16.94 17.80
CA ILE A 266 -6.20 -16.34 17.09
C ILE A 266 -6.79 -15.20 17.93
N ASN A 267 -7.10 -15.46 19.20
CA ASN A 267 -7.64 -14.44 20.11
C ASN A 267 -6.71 -13.22 20.24
N TYR A 268 -5.40 -13.45 20.34
CA TYR A 268 -4.41 -12.38 20.35
C TYR A 268 -4.44 -11.54 19.06
N ILE A 269 -4.46 -12.19 17.89
CA ILE A 269 -4.49 -11.49 16.60
C ILE A 269 -5.81 -10.71 16.45
N ILE A 270 -6.94 -11.32 16.75
CA ILE A 270 -8.26 -10.67 16.69
C ILE A 270 -8.34 -9.49 17.66
N GLY A 271 -7.79 -9.62 18.87
CA GLY A 271 -7.68 -8.54 19.84
C GLY A 271 -6.89 -7.36 19.28
N LYS A 272 -5.70 -7.62 18.71
CA LYS A 272 -4.88 -6.58 18.07
C LYS A 272 -5.57 -5.91 16.88
N LEU A 273 -6.35 -6.66 16.10
CA LEU A 273 -7.14 -6.10 15.00
C LEU A 273 -8.28 -5.22 15.53
N ARG A 274 -8.94 -5.63 16.62
CA ARG A 274 -10.02 -4.87 17.27
C ARG A 274 -9.55 -3.50 17.77
N ASP A 275 -8.33 -3.43 18.27
CA ASP A 275 -7.70 -2.20 18.76
C ASP A 275 -7.29 -1.22 17.64
N THR A 276 -7.37 -1.63 16.36
CA THR A 276 -6.88 -0.81 15.24
C THR A 276 -7.81 0.36 14.89
N SER A 277 -9.13 0.13 14.84
CA SER A 277 -10.13 1.19 14.60
C SER A 277 -11.53 0.72 14.98
N LYS A 278 -12.45 1.69 15.19
CA LYS A 278 -13.85 1.37 15.49
C LYS A 278 -14.51 0.58 14.35
N GLU A 279 -14.23 0.94 13.11
CA GLU A 279 -14.78 0.26 11.93
C GLU A 279 -14.33 -1.20 11.85
N ILE A 280 -13.08 -1.48 12.19
CA ILE A 280 -12.57 -2.87 12.25
C ILE A 280 -13.22 -3.63 13.40
N SER A 281 -13.36 -3.00 14.58
CA SER A 281 -14.05 -3.61 15.72
C SER A 281 -15.50 -3.98 15.40
N ASP A 282 -16.27 -3.06 14.80
CA ASP A 282 -17.65 -3.29 14.36
C ASP A 282 -17.72 -4.42 13.31
N SER A 283 -16.75 -4.46 12.40
CA SER A 283 -16.65 -5.52 11.40
C SER A 283 -16.35 -6.88 12.01
N ILE A 284 -15.44 -6.95 12.99
CA ILE A 284 -15.15 -8.20 13.73
C ILE A 284 -16.43 -8.69 14.40
N GLY A 285 -17.16 -7.83 15.11
CA GLY A 285 -18.41 -8.22 15.77
C GLY A 285 -19.47 -8.75 14.79
N LYS A 286 -19.56 -8.16 13.59
CA LYS A 286 -20.44 -8.66 12.53
C LYS A 286 -20.02 -10.05 12.02
N VAL A 287 -18.74 -10.20 11.67
CA VAL A 287 -18.21 -11.47 11.14
C VAL A 287 -18.26 -12.58 12.19
N GLU A 288 -18.00 -12.25 13.46
CA GLU A 288 -18.12 -13.16 14.60
C GLU A 288 -19.55 -13.70 14.70
N LYS A 289 -20.57 -12.84 14.65
CA LYS A 289 -21.97 -13.28 14.60
C LYS A 289 -22.25 -14.17 13.38
N GLU A 290 -21.75 -13.81 12.21
CA GLU A 290 -21.96 -14.59 10.99
C GLU A 290 -21.30 -15.98 11.06
N VAL A 291 -20.11 -16.09 11.65
CA VAL A 291 -19.38 -17.36 11.78
C VAL A 291 -19.99 -18.23 12.88
N PHE A 292 -20.17 -17.71 14.09
CA PHE A 292 -20.56 -18.52 15.25
C PHE A 292 -22.07 -18.71 15.40
N THR A 293 -22.89 -17.79 14.89
CA THR A 293 -24.37 -17.91 14.97
C THR A 293 -24.97 -18.44 13.67
N ASN A 294 -24.46 -18.00 12.52
CA ASN A 294 -25.02 -18.37 11.22
C ASN A 294 -24.17 -19.42 10.47
N GLU A 295 -23.08 -19.89 11.08
CA GLU A 295 -22.19 -20.93 10.53
C GLU A 295 -21.60 -20.58 9.14
N ILE A 296 -21.43 -19.28 8.87
CA ILE A 296 -20.88 -18.77 7.60
C ILE A 296 -19.35 -18.77 7.68
N LEU A 297 -18.79 -19.97 7.58
CA LEU A 297 -17.37 -20.27 7.50
C LEU A 297 -16.78 -19.91 6.13
N THR A 298 -15.45 -19.84 6.03
CA THR A 298 -14.79 -19.86 4.71
C THR A 298 -14.79 -21.27 4.12
N ASP A 299 -14.82 -21.34 2.78
CA ASP A 299 -14.99 -22.58 2.01
C ASP A 299 -14.09 -23.74 2.49
N TYR A 300 -12.82 -23.46 2.80
CA TYR A 300 -11.90 -24.48 3.27
C TYR A 300 -12.33 -25.09 4.62
N TRP A 301 -12.65 -24.25 5.61
CA TRP A 301 -13.01 -24.72 6.95
C TRP A 301 -14.40 -25.35 6.97
N ALA A 302 -15.33 -24.82 6.17
CA ALA A 302 -16.63 -25.45 5.94
C ALA A 302 -16.46 -26.87 5.36
N ALA A 303 -15.70 -27.00 4.27
CA ALA A 303 -15.49 -28.30 3.63
C ALA A 303 -14.74 -29.30 4.54
N LEU A 304 -13.76 -28.82 5.31
CA LEU A 304 -13.04 -29.67 6.26
C LEU A 304 -13.95 -30.16 7.38
N LEU A 305 -14.80 -29.28 7.93
CA LEU A 305 -15.78 -29.63 8.95
C LEU A 305 -16.83 -30.61 8.41
N ASP A 306 -17.40 -30.34 7.24
CA ASP A 306 -18.35 -31.22 6.56
C ASP A 306 -17.78 -32.63 6.34
N ASN A 307 -16.50 -32.73 5.96
CA ASN A 307 -15.83 -34.01 5.81
C ASN A 307 -15.74 -34.76 7.14
N LEU A 308 -15.43 -34.08 8.24
CA LEU A 308 -15.41 -34.68 9.57
C LEU A 308 -16.81 -35.15 10.01
N VAL A 309 -17.86 -34.40 9.67
CA VAL A 309 -19.24 -34.80 9.92
C VAL A 309 -19.62 -36.04 9.12
N ARG A 310 -19.29 -36.08 7.83
CA ARG A 310 -19.57 -37.21 6.93
C ARG A 310 -18.93 -38.51 7.40
N ILE A 311 -17.71 -38.46 7.95
CA ILE A 311 -17.01 -39.64 8.49
C ILE A 311 -17.38 -39.95 9.95
N GLY A 312 -18.29 -39.18 10.55
CA GLY A 312 -18.77 -39.37 11.93
C GLY A 312 -17.78 -38.94 13.01
N ALA A 313 -16.74 -38.18 12.66
CA ALA A 313 -15.77 -37.65 13.61
C ALA A 313 -16.27 -36.39 14.35
N VAL A 314 -17.26 -35.69 13.76
CA VAL A 314 -17.99 -34.58 14.38
C VAL A 314 -19.48 -34.83 14.18
N LYS A 315 -20.32 -34.48 15.16
CA LYS A 315 -21.78 -34.59 15.09
C LYS A 315 -22.42 -33.23 14.93
#